data_AF-A0A352D731-F1
#
_entry.id   AF-A0A352D731-F1
#
_cell.length_a   1.000
_cell.length_b   1.000
_cell.length_c   1.000
_cell.angle_alpha   90.00
_cell.angle_beta   90.00
_cell.angle_gamma   90.00
#
_symmetry.space_group_name_H-M   'P 1'
#
loop_
_entity.id
_entity.type
_entity.pdbx_description
1 polymer ?
#
loop_
_entity_poly.entity_id
_entity_poly.type
_entity_poly.pdbx_seq_one_letter_code
_entity_poly.pdbx_strand_id
1 'polypeptide(L)'
;MPGLPVRGPVDGQPFCFLRLPAGQKGCPSPPLQLYPRHFCRSFAKINKIGVAKVGPEDSVEPWFMTDKLENFRKIAVAFADGLKAVAGVEEIAVFGSVAGGDRYPSDVDVAIILSSLSGLAQVARHKRKVDNSNYLDVFLFDGRKFMGNVCHRKDCPGQSMECYQPGCGRNKFIRVREGLVPDPARWFKTPLIVLQKHDDKSVFLDWQKDILRSLGLTAPEAYQVRGSITEKCRQCGSGFEINPGEQKYFESMGFKLPKRCQPCRDGSRGLEEV
;
A
#
# COMPACT_ATOMS: atom_id res chain seq x y z
N MET A 1 -30.35 -29.50 32.20
CA MET A 1 -29.01 -29.50 31.58
C MET A 1 -28.10 -28.59 32.41
N PRO A 2 -26.95 -29.07 32.91
CA PRO A 2 -26.07 -28.29 33.77
C PRO A 2 -25.19 -27.33 32.95
N GLY A 3 -24.99 -26.13 33.49
CA GLY A 3 -24.21 -25.05 32.88
C GLY A 3 -22.70 -25.33 32.84
N LEU A 4 -22.05 -24.81 31.79
CA LEU A 4 -20.61 -24.85 31.64
C LEU A 4 -19.91 -23.89 32.64
N PRO A 5 -18.77 -24.27 33.22
CA PRO A 5 -18.02 -23.42 34.13
C PRO A 5 -17.18 -22.39 33.36
N VAL A 6 -17.23 -21.14 33.81
CA VAL A 6 -16.31 -20.06 33.39
C VAL A 6 -14.95 -20.34 34.01
N ARG A 7 -13.91 -20.52 33.19
CA ARG A 7 -12.53 -20.67 33.65
C ARG A 7 -11.97 -19.32 34.10
N GLY A 8 -11.67 -19.20 35.39
CA GLY A 8 -10.84 -18.11 35.91
C GLY A 8 -9.37 -18.25 35.45
N PRO A 9 -8.59 -17.16 35.55
CA PRO A 9 -7.18 -17.16 35.17
C PRO A 9 -6.36 -18.11 36.05
N VAL A 10 -5.40 -18.79 35.42
CA VAL A 10 -4.53 -19.81 36.02
C VAL A 10 -3.41 -19.12 36.81
N ASP A 11 -3.26 -19.51 38.07
CA ASP A 11 -2.18 -19.05 38.96
C ASP A 11 -0.79 -19.38 38.38
N GLY A 12 0.11 -18.39 38.38
CA GLY A 12 1.54 -18.61 38.13
C GLY A 12 2.22 -17.73 37.06
N GLN A 13 1.55 -16.76 36.43
CA GLN A 13 2.25 -15.82 35.53
C GLN A 13 2.73 -14.55 36.26
N PRO A 14 4.03 -14.17 36.16
CA PRO A 14 4.53 -12.97 36.81
C PRO A 14 4.14 -11.71 36.00
N PHE A 15 3.19 -10.95 36.53
CA PHE A 15 2.83 -9.61 36.04
C PHE A 15 3.84 -8.56 36.52
N CYS A 16 4.03 -7.49 35.75
CA CYS A 16 4.81 -6.32 36.17
C CYS A 16 3.91 -5.09 36.23
N PHE A 17 4.07 -4.29 37.28
CA PHE A 17 3.39 -3.00 37.40
C PHE A 17 4.19 -1.93 36.65
N LEU A 18 3.58 -1.31 35.64
CA LEU A 18 4.16 -0.17 34.93
C LEU A 18 3.44 1.10 35.38
N ARG A 19 4.19 2.01 36.03
CA ARG A 19 3.70 3.34 36.40
C ARG A 19 3.95 4.25 35.20
N LEU A 20 2.90 4.68 34.51
CA LEU A 20 3.01 5.71 33.46
C LEU A 20 3.45 7.04 34.11
N PRO A 21 4.25 7.87 33.41
CA PRO A 21 4.62 9.19 33.92
C PRO A 21 3.36 10.04 34.12
N ALA A 22 3.32 10.77 35.24
CA ALA A 22 2.20 11.63 35.58
C ALA A 22 1.98 12.69 34.49
N GLY A 23 0.76 12.77 33.97
CA GLY A 23 0.32 13.91 33.16
C GLY A 23 0.31 15.20 33.98
N GLN A 24 0.37 16.35 33.28
CA GLN A 24 0.40 17.69 33.87
C GLN A 24 -0.68 17.90 34.95
N LYS A 25 -0.36 18.77 35.92
CA LYS A 25 -1.17 19.08 37.11
C LYS A 25 -2.64 19.33 36.72
N GLY A 26 -3.55 18.49 37.21
CA GLY A 26 -4.99 18.68 37.08
C GLY A 26 -5.79 17.48 36.56
N CYS A 27 -5.16 16.44 36.02
CA CYS A 27 -5.88 15.23 35.59
C CYS A 27 -5.91 14.14 36.68
N PRO A 28 -7.05 13.47 36.92
CA PRO A 28 -7.10 12.29 37.78
C PRO A 28 -6.23 11.17 37.18
N SER A 29 -5.51 10.45 38.03
CA SER A 29 -4.62 9.38 37.60
C SER A 29 -5.42 8.21 36.99
N PRO A 30 -4.97 7.62 35.87
CA PRO A 30 -5.64 6.46 35.30
C PRO A 30 -5.45 5.23 36.21
N PRO A 31 -6.43 4.31 36.27
CA PRO A 31 -6.32 3.10 37.07
C PRO A 31 -5.22 2.17 36.52
N LEU A 32 -4.53 1.48 37.43
CA LEU A 32 -3.50 0.48 37.12
C LEU A 32 -4.07 -0.62 36.23
N GLN A 33 -3.55 -0.77 35.01
CA GLN A 33 -3.89 -1.87 34.10
C GLN A 33 -2.78 -2.93 34.07
N LEU A 34 -3.18 -4.20 34.16
CA LEU A 34 -2.30 -5.37 34.08
C LEU A 34 -1.98 -5.66 32.60
N TYR A 35 -0.69 -5.69 32.25
CA TYR A 35 -0.24 -6.05 30.90
C TYR A 35 0.62 -7.32 30.89
N PRO A 36 0.52 -8.17 29.84
CA PRO A 36 1.42 -9.30 29.64
C PRO A 36 2.88 -8.89 29.40
N ARG A 37 3.86 -9.64 29.94
CA ARG A 37 5.31 -9.33 29.90
C ARG A 37 5.92 -9.08 28.52
N HIS A 38 5.36 -9.64 27.44
CA HIS A 38 5.86 -9.43 26.08
C HIS A 38 5.65 -7.99 25.58
N PHE A 39 4.67 -7.27 26.15
CA PHE A 39 4.44 -5.85 25.85
C PHE A 39 5.51 -4.94 26.49
N CYS A 40 6.06 -5.33 27.66
CA CYS A 40 7.07 -4.54 28.38
C CYS A 40 8.44 -4.52 27.68
N ARG A 41 8.80 -5.56 26.92
CA ARG A 41 10.11 -5.65 26.24
C ARG A 41 10.25 -4.65 25.09
N SER A 42 9.16 -4.21 24.48
CA SER A 42 9.19 -3.18 23.43
C SER A 42 9.39 -1.77 24.01
N PHE A 43 8.85 -1.49 25.20
CA PHE A 43 8.99 -0.17 25.85
C PHE A 43 10.40 0.07 26.41
N ALA A 44 11.05 -0.94 26.98
CA ALA A 44 12.40 -0.81 27.54
C ALA A 44 13.50 -0.57 26.48
N LYS A 45 13.24 -0.89 25.21
CA LYS A 45 14.16 -0.63 24.10
C LYS A 45 14.13 0.82 23.61
N ILE A 46 13.05 1.55 23.86
CA ILE A 46 12.88 2.95 23.44
C ILE A 46 13.65 3.89 24.38
N ASN A 47 13.77 3.56 25.67
CA ASN A 47 14.40 4.43 26.68
C ASN A 47 15.93 4.38 26.77
N LYS A 48 16.64 3.74 25.82
CA LYS A 48 18.12 3.71 25.77
C LYS A 48 18.73 4.60 24.68
N ILE A 49 17.92 5.29 23.89
CA ILE A 49 18.41 6.32 22.97
C ILE A 49 18.24 7.65 23.69
N GLY A 50 19.35 8.31 24.00
CA GLY A 50 19.35 9.60 24.68
C GLY A 50 18.52 10.62 23.90
N VAL A 51 17.36 10.98 24.47
CA VAL A 51 16.50 12.03 23.93
C VAL A 51 17.13 13.36 24.33
N ALA A 52 17.74 14.03 23.35
CA ALA A 52 18.11 15.43 23.49
C ALA A 52 16.83 16.25 23.76
N LYS A 53 16.90 17.17 24.72
CA LYS A 53 15.82 18.11 25.02
C LYS A 53 15.59 19.00 23.80
N VAL A 54 14.45 18.83 23.13
CA VAL A 54 13.95 19.77 22.12
C VAL A 54 13.00 20.72 22.83
N GLY A 55 13.20 22.03 22.61
CA GLY A 55 12.45 23.10 23.26
C GLY A 55 10.99 23.19 22.82
N PRO A 56 10.15 23.97 23.52
CA PRO A 56 8.74 24.11 23.22
C PRO A 56 8.51 25.22 22.19
N GLU A 57 8.93 25.03 20.94
CA GLU A 57 8.51 25.87 19.81
C GLU A 57 8.90 25.20 18.49
N ASP A 58 8.30 24.05 18.20
CA ASP A 58 8.32 23.50 16.84
C ASP A 58 6.92 23.02 16.52
N SER A 59 6.32 23.71 15.55
CA SER A 59 5.08 23.37 14.87
C SER A 59 5.00 21.86 14.63
N VAL A 60 3.96 21.24 15.20
CA VAL A 60 3.55 19.89 14.81
C VAL A 60 3.06 19.98 13.37
N GLU A 61 3.98 19.82 12.41
CA GLU A 61 3.58 19.69 11.01
C GLU A 61 2.64 18.48 10.89
N PRO A 62 1.45 18.64 10.31
CA PRO A 62 0.49 17.56 10.18
C PRO A 62 1.12 16.44 9.35
N TRP A 63 1.04 15.21 9.84
CA TRP A 63 1.42 13.97 9.14
C TRP A 63 0.59 13.70 7.86
N PHE A 64 -0.17 14.69 7.39
CA PHE A 64 -0.97 14.77 6.18
C PHE A 64 -0.26 15.64 5.13
N MET A 65 0.86 15.20 4.57
CA MET A 65 1.36 15.66 3.25
C MET A 65 2.69 14.98 2.85
N THR A 66 2.90 13.71 3.16
CA THR A 66 3.90 12.96 2.39
C THR A 66 3.31 12.69 1.02
N ASP A 67 3.98 13.17 -0.04
CA ASP A 67 3.56 12.93 -1.42
C ASP A 67 3.41 11.42 -1.63
N LYS A 68 2.16 10.94 -1.73
CA LYS A 68 1.83 9.52 -1.79
C LYS A 68 2.53 8.86 -2.98
N LEU A 69 2.67 9.59 -4.08
CA LEU A 69 3.43 9.18 -5.25
C LEU A 69 4.90 8.90 -4.89
N GLU A 70 5.53 9.81 -4.16
CA GLU A 70 6.94 9.67 -3.77
C GLU A 70 7.15 8.47 -2.83
N ASN A 71 6.24 8.26 -1.88
CA ASN A 71 6.28 7.06 -1.03
C ASN A 71 6.15 5.78 -1.86
N PHE A 72 5.27 5.77 -2.86
CA PHE A 72 5.05 4.62 -3.73
C PHE A 72 6.22 4.36 -4.66
N ARG A 73 6.89 5.42 -5.16
CA ARG A 73 8.16 5.31 -5.88
C ARG A 73 9.26 4.71 -5.02
N LYS A 74 9.38 5.14 -3.77
CA LYS A 74 10.35 4.55 -2.80
C LYS A 74 10.09 3.07 -2.56
N ILE A 75 8.83 2.65 -2.44
CA ILE A 75 8.45 1.23 -2.33
C ILE A 75 8.91 0.46 -3.57
N ALA A 76 8.66 0.99 -4.78
CA ALA A 76 9.05 0.35 -6.03
C ALA A 76 10.58 0.21 -6.15
N VAL A 77 11.33 1.27 -5.83
CA VAL A 77 12.81 1.26 -5.86
C VAL A 77 13.36 0.29 -4.81
N ALA A 78 12.90 0.35 -3.56
CA ALA A 78 13.35 -0.57 -2.52
C ALA A 78 13.03 -2.04 -2.84
N PHE A 79 11.91 -2.28 -3.54
CA PHE A 79 11.57 -3.59 -4.06
C PHE A 79 12.56 -4.01 -5.15
N ALA A 80 12.81 -3.19 -6.17
CA ALA A 80 13.76 -3.50 -7.24
C ALA A 80 15.19 -3.71 -6.71
N ASP A 81 15.67 -2.85 -5.81
CA ASP A 81 17.02 -2.93 -5.24
C ASP A 81 17.28 -4.26 -4.52
N GLY A 82 16.29 -4.78 -3.79
CA GLY A 82 16.44 -6.08 -3.11
C GLY A 82 16.37 -7.29 -4.04
N LEU A 83 16.09 -7.09 -5.33
CA LEU A 83 16.06 -8.14 -6.34
C LEU A 83 17.27 -8.11 -7.29
N LYS A 84 18.19 -7.14 -7.16
CA LYS A 84 19.41 -7.02 -8.00
C LYS A 84 20.25 -8.29 -8.09
N ALA A 85 20.37 -9.03 -6.98
CA ALA A 85 21.17 -10.25 -6.90
C ALA A 85 20.33 -11.54 -7.00
N VAL A 86 19.03 -11.44 -7.30
CA VAL A 86 18.14 -12.61 -7.38
C VAL A 86 18.31 -13.26 -8.76
N ALA A 87 18.74 -14.52 -8.75
CA ALA A 87 18.93 -15.29 -9.98
C ALA A 87 17.66 -15.37 -10.81
N GLY A 88 17.80 -15.14 -12.12
CA GLY A 88 16.71 -15.18 -13.08
C GLY A 88 15.85 -13.93 -13.14
N VAL A 89 16.09 -12.88 -12.35
CA VAL A 89 15.44 -11.56 -12.52
C VAL A 89 16.20 -10.75 -13.55
N GLU A 90 15.57 -10.49 -14.70
CA GLU A 90 16.23 -9.84 -15.84
C GLU A 90 15.90 -8.37 -15.94
N GLU A 91 14.64 -8.02 -15.70
CA GLU A 91 14.15 -6.65 -15.84
C GLU A 91 13.02 -6.37 -14.84
N ILE A 92 13.00 -5.16 -14.30
CA ILE A 92 11.95 -4.67 -13.40
C ILE A 92 11.51 -3.29 -13.88
N ALA A 93 10.21 -3.10 -14.03
CA ALA A 93 9.63 -1.82 -14.42
C ALA A 93 8.37 -1.50 -13.62
N VAL A 94 8.13 -0.21 -13.41
CA VAL A 94 6.89 0.32 -12.84
C VAL A 94 6.01 0.79 -13.98
N PHE A 95 4.71 0.51 -13.89
CA PHE A 95 3.70 1.02 -14.81
C PHE A 95 2.49 1.57 -14.03
N GLY A 96 1.44 1.94 -14.75
CA GLY A 96 0.20 2.43 -14.13
C GLY A 96 0.33 3.82 -13.52
N SER A 97 -0.44 4.07 -12.45
CA SER A 97 -0.62 5.40 -11.87
C SER A 97 0.69 6.02 -11.35
N VAL A 98 1.56 5.21 -10.75
CA VAL A 98 2.86 5.65 -10.21
C VAL A 98 3.82 6.08 -11.32
N ALA A 99 3.94 5.28 -12.39
CA ALA A 99 4.76 5.63 -13.54
C ALA A 99 4.20 6.84 -14.30
N GLY A 100 2.87 6.96 -14.34
CA GLY A 100 2.14 8.07 -14.92
C GLY A 100 2.24 9.40 -14.16
N GLY A 101 2.77 9.42 -12.94
CA GLY A 101 2.90 10.64 -12.14
C GLY A 101 1.62 11.08 -11.42
N ASP A 102 0.68 10.16 -11.21
CA ASP A 102 -0.52 10.39 -10.42
C ASP A 102 -0.14 10.72 -8.97
N ARG A 103 -0.55 11.89 -8.46
CA ARG A 103 -0.27 12.30 -7.07
C ARG A 103 -1.05 11.49 -6.02
N TYR A 104 -2.11 10.81 -6.46
CA TYR A 104 -2.97 9.99 -5.60
C TYR A 104 -3.10 8.58 -6.17
N PRO A 105 -1.98 7.83 -6.28
CA PRO A 105 -2.01 6.45 -6.75
C PRO A 105 -2.70 5.58 -5.69
N SER A 106 -3.37 4.52 -6.12
CA SER A 106 -4.06 3.59 -5.20
C SER A 106 -3.14 2.47 -4.75
N ASP A 107 -2.32 2.00 -5.69
CA ASP A 107 -1.38 0.89 -5.64
C ASP A 107 -0.10 1.21 -6.43
N VAL A 108 0.85 0.27 -6.41
CA VAL A 108 2.11 0.26 -7.14
C VAL A 108 2.13 -0.97 -8.04
N ASP A 109 1.99 -0.76 -9.34
CA ASP A 109 2.08 -1.83 -10.33
C ASP A 109 3.53 -2.02 -10.80
N VAL A 110 4.10 -3.19 -10.51
CA VAL A 110 5.46 -3.56 -10.93
C VAL A 110 5.43 -4.78 -11.84
N ALA A 111 6.08 -4.69 -12.99
CA ALA A 111 6.31 -5.81 -13.88
C ALA A 111 7.75 -6.35 -13.70
N ILE A 112 7.90 -7.67 -13.70
CA ILE A 112 9.20 -8.35 -13.65
C ILE A 112 9.29 -9.35 -14.80
N ILE A 113 10.41 -9.34 -15.51
CA ILE A 113 10.79 -10.41 -16.44
C ILE A 113 11.70 -11.40 -15.71
N LEU A 114 11.32 -12.68 -15.80
CA LEU A 114 12.07 -13.80 -15.24
C LEU A 114 12.52 -14.75 -16.36
N SER A 115 13.81 -15.05 -16.46
CA SER A 115 14.28 -16.18 -17.30
C SER A 115 14.13 -17.53 -16.65
N SER A 116 13.97 -17.56 -15.32
CA SER A 116 13.71 -18.81 -14.60
C SER A 116 12.89 -18.56 -13.33
N LEU A 117 12.18 -19.60 -12.87
CA LEU A 117 11.39 -19.55 -11.65
C LEU A 117 12.22 -19.74 -10.36
N SER A 118 13.54 -19.92 -10.47
CA SER A 118 14.42 -20.19 -9.32
C SER A 118 14.42 -19.06 -8.28
N GLY A 119 14.39 -17.81 -8.75
CA GLY A 119 14.34 -16.60 -7.90
C GLY A 119 12.96 -16.27 -7.31
N LEU A 120 11.89 -16.92 -7.75
CA LEU A 120 10.51 -16.53 -7.43
C LEU A 120 10.20 -16.54 -5.93
N ALA A 121 10.77 -17.48 -5.18
CA ALA A 121 10.61 -17.53 -3.72
C ALA A 121 11.23 -16.30 -3.02
N GLN A 122 12.36 -15.80 -3.55
CA GLN A 122 13.02 -14.60 -3.06
C GLN A 122 12.20 -13.35 -3.42
N VAL A 123 11.71 -13.26 -4.67
CA VAL A 123 10.78 -12.20 -5.11
C VAL A 123 9.58 -12.09 -4.17
N ALA A 124 8.90 -13.21 -3.92
CA ALA A 124 7.71 -13.23 -3.08
C ALA A 124 8.02 -12.87 -1.61
N ARG A 125 9.18 -13.29 -1.08
CA ARG A 125 9.63 -12.89 0.26
C ARG A 125 9.91 -11.40 0.35
N HIS A 126 10.60 -10.85 -0.65
CA HIS A 126 10.98 -9.45 -0.67
C HIS A 126 9.77 -8.53 -0.83
N LYS A 127 8.82 -8.90 -1.70
CA LYS A 127 7.51 -8.21 -1.81
C LYS A 127 6.87 -8.03 -0.44
N ARG A 128 6.75 -9.12 0.33
CA ARG A 128 6.15 -9.10 1.68
C ARG A 128 6.95 -8.27 2.69
N LYS A 129 8.25 -8.10 2.48
CA LYS A 129 9.12 -7.33 3.38
C LYS A 129 8.96 -5.83 3.14
N VAL A 130 8.87 -5.42 1.87
CA VAL A 130 8.81 -4.00 1.47
C VAL A 130 7.39 -3.45 1.57
N ASP A 131 6.38 -4.28 1.30
CA ASP A 131 4.98 -3.90 1.33
C ASP A 131 4.18 -4.77 2.31
N ASN A 132 3.97 -4.25 3.51
CA ASN A 132 3.13 -4.86 4.54
C ASN A 132 1.64 -4.53 4.40
N SER A 133 1.30 -3.58 3.52
CA SER A 133 -0.04 -3.00 3.36
C SER A 133 -0.75 -3.45 2.08
N ASN A 134 -0.12 -4.32 1.29
CA ASN A 134 -0.62 -4.85 0.02
C ASN A 134 -0.84 -3.77 -1.06
N TYR A 135 -0.07 -2.68 -1.06
CA TYR A 135 -0.10 -1.68 -2.13
C TYR A 135 0.66 -2.12 -3.38
N LEU A 136 1.58 -3.08 -3.27
CA LEU A 136 2.46 -3.51 -4.35
C LEU A 136 1.86 -4.71 -5.08
N ASP A 137 1.41 -4.51 -6.31
CA ASP A 137 0.99 -5.57 -7.23
C ASP A 137 2.15 -5.91 -8.18
N VAL A 138 2.62 -7.16 -8.12
CA VAL A 138 3.77 -7.62 -8.90
C VAL A 138 3.30 -8.58 -9.98
N PHE A 139 3.52 -8.21 -11.24
CA PHE A 139 3.18 -8.93 -12.46
C PHE A 139 4.43 -9.62 -13.00
N LEU A 140 4.30 -10.90 -13.35
CA LEU A 140 5.42 -11.76 -13.74
C LEU A 140 5.32 -12.10 -15.22
N PHE A 141 6.45 -12.01 -15.92
CA PHE A 141 6.57 -12.27 -17.34
C PHE A 141 7.75 -13.18 -17.64
N ASP A 142 7.59 -13.96 -18.71
CA ASP A 142 8.64 -14.70 -19.41
C ASP A 142 8.78 -14.07 -20.80
N GLY A 143 9.79 -13.20 -20.97
CA GLY A 143 9.85 -12.24 -22.08
C GLY A 143 8.59 -11.36 -22.14
N ARG A 144 7.78 -11.50 -23.20
CA ARG A 144 6.49 -10.80 -23.38
C ARG A 144 5.27 -11.62 -22.94
N LYS A 145 5.48 -12.85 -22.46
CA LYS A 145 4.40 -13.75 -22.04
C LYS A 145 4.06 -13.52 -20.57
N PHE A 146 2.83 -13.09 -20.30
CA PHE A 146 2.35 -12.96 -18.92
C PHE A 146 2.19 -14.33 -18.26
N MET A 147 2.71 -14.46 -17.03
CA MET A 147 2.66 -15.69 -16.24
C MET A 147 1.64 -15.64 -15.11
N GLY A 148 1.32 -14.44 -14.61
CA GLY A 148 0.48 -14.24 -13.44
C GLY A 148 1.03 -13.17 -12.50
N ASN A 149 0.48 -13.10 -11.29
CA ASN A 149 0.93 -12.16 -10.26
C ASN A 149 1.67 -12.90 -9.14
N VAL A 150 2.55 -12.22 -8.42
CA VAL A 150 3.03 -12.72 -7.13
C VAL A 150 1.84 -12.83 -6.17
N CYS A 151 1.69 -14.00 -5.55
CA CYS A 151 0.57 -14.28 -4.65
C CYS A 151 0.62 -13.44 -3.36
N HIS A 152 -0.51 -12.80 -3.04
CA HIS A 152 -0.78 -12.15 -1.76
C HIS A 152 -1.15 -13.21 -0.71
N ARG A 153 -0.14 -13.87 -0.14
CA ARG A 153 -0.35 -15.01 0.76
C ARG A 153 -1.25 -14.70 1.97
N LYS A 154 -1.21 -13.46 2.49
CA LYS A 154 -2.03 -13.03 3.64
C LYS A 154 -3.53 -13.07 3.32
N ASP A 155 -3.89 -12.79 2.09
CA ASP A 155 -5.27 -12.74 1.60
C ASP A 155 -5.63 -14.01 0.81
N CYS A 156 -4.76 -15.01 0.84
CA CYS A 156 -5.02 -16.30 0.21
C CYS A 156 -5.95 -17.11 1.11
N PRO A 157 -7.20 -17.40 0.67
CA PRO A 157 -8.18 -18.12 1.49
C PRO A 157 -7.71 -19.52 1.87
N GLY A 158 -6.80 -20.12 1.11
CA GLY A 158 -6.26 -21.45 1.40
C GLY A 158 -5.13 -21.46 2.44
N GLN A 159 -4.34 -20.38 2.60
CA GLN A 159 -3.01 -20.33 3.27
C GLN A 159 -2.01 -21.46 2.89
N SER A 160 -2.45 -22.43 2.09
CA SER A 160 -1.89 -23.71 1.68
C SER A 160 -1.92 -23.79 0.14
N MET A 161 -1.30 -24.81 -0.43
CA MET A 161 -1.05 -24.94 -1.87
C MET A 161 -2.32 -25.12 -2.74
N GLU A 162 -3.49 -25.29 -2.14
CA GLU A 162 -4.75 -25.57 -2.84
C GLU A 162 -5.61 -24.32 -2.92
N CYS A 163 -5.29 -23.51 -3.91
CA CYS A 163 -6.10 -22.37 -4.34
C CYS A 163 -7.24 -22.91 -5.22
N TYR A 164 -8.51 -22.65 -4.89
CA TYR A 164 -9.69 -23.12 -5.65
C TYR A 164 -9.75 -22.63 -7.12
N GLN A 165 -8.85 -21.72 -7.49
CA GLN A 165 -8.74 -21.15 -8.83
C GLN A 165 -7.99 -22.12 -9.76
N PRO A 166 -8.60 -22.58 -10.88
CA PRO A 166 -7.92 -23.46 -11.84
C PRO A 166 -6.55 -22.93 -12.27
N GLY A 167 -5.49 -23.72 -12.09
CA GLY A 167 -4.11 -23.36 -12.44
C GLY A 167 -3.36 -22.52 -11.40
N CYS A 168 -4.03 -21.99 -10.38
CA CYS A 168 -3.38 -21.35 -9.24
C CYS A 168 -2.61 -22.39 -8.41
N GLY A 169 -1.42 -22.03 -7.91
CA GLY A 169 -0.57 -22.95 -7.16
C GLY A 169 0.24 -23.93 -8.02
N ARG A 170 -0.04 -24.05 -9.34
CA ARG A 170 0.77 -24.84 -10.29
C ARG A 170 2.25 -24.46 -10.21
N ASN A 171 2.52 -23.16 -10.12
CA ASN A 171 3.81 -22.63 -9.72
C ASN A 171 3.67 -21.97 -8.35
N LYS A 172 4.46 -22.44 -7.38
CA LYS A 172 4.46 -21.88 -6.02
C LYS A 172 4.71 -20.37 -6.07
N PHE A 173 3.95 -19.60 -5.31
CA PHE A 173 3.99 -18.12 -5.26
C PHE A 173 3.43 -17.37 -6.46
N ILE A 174 3.00 -18.04 -7.54
CA ILE A 174 2.24 -17.40 -8.61
C ILE A 174 0.75 -17.57 -8.34
N ARG A 175 0.02 -16.45 -8.39
CA ARG A 175 -1.43 -16.40 -8.41
C ARG A 175 -1.87 -16.16 -9.85
N VAL A 176 -2.67 -17.09 -10.37
CA VAL A 176 -3.49 -16.87 -11.56
C VAL A 176 -4.82 -16.27 -11.08
N ARG A 177 -5.28 -15.17 -11.67
CA ARG A 177 -6.60 -14.58 -11.37
C ARG A 177 -7.57 -14.99 -12.49
N GLU A 178 -8.75 -15.51 -12.17
CA GLU A 178 -9.76 -15.79 -13.20
C GLU A 178 -10.12 -14.53 -13.96
N GLY A 179 -10.28 -14.64 -15.28
CA GLY A 179 -10.70 -13.52 -16.13
C GLY A 179 -9.67 -12.38 -16.25
N LEU A 180 -8.53 -12.43 -15.55
CA LEU A 180 -7.44 -11.49 -15.77
C LEU A 180 -6.73 -11.87 -17.07
N VAL A 181 -7.17 -11.23 -18.15
CA VAL A 181 -6.47 -11.22 -19.43
C VAL A 181 -5.69 -9.90 -19.47
N PRO A 182 -4.35 -9.92 -19.41
CA PRO A 182 -3.56 -8.73 -19.63
C PRO A 182 -3.95 -8.10 -20.97
N ASP A 183 -4.18 -6.80 -20.95
CA ASP A 183 -4.33 -6.01 -22.15
C ASP A 183 -3.08 -5.12 -22.27
N PRO A 184 -2.06 -5.55 -23.04
CA PRO A 184 -0.85 -4.77 -23.25
C PRO A 184 -1.14 -3.39 -23.83
N ALA A 185 -2.19 -3.25 -24.65
CA ALA A 185 -2.57 -1.95 -25.20
C ALA A 185 -2.99 -0.99 -24.08
N ARG A 186 -3.68 -1.48 -23.05
CA ARG A 186 -4.02 -0.66 -21.88
C ARG A 186 -2.82 -0.37 -20.99
N TRP A 187 -1.93 -1.33 -20.76
CA TRP A 187 -0.82 -1.19 -19.81
C TRP A 187 0.33 -0.34 -20.36
N PHE A 188 0.67 -0.52 -21.64
CA PHE A 188 1.82 0.14 -22.27
C PHE A 188 1.48 1.44 -23.00
N LYS A 189 0.19 1.82 -23.08
CA LYS A 189 -0.22 3.14 -23.59
C LYS A 189 0.19 4.28 -22.65
N THR A 190 0.34 4.02 -21.36
CA THR A 190 0.82 4.98 -20.35
C THR A 190 2.32 4.88 -20.13
N PRO A 191 2.98 5.89 -19.48
CA PRO A 191 4.40 5.85 -19.22
C PRO A 191 4.82 4.63 -18.40
N LEU A 192 6.04 4.16 -18.64
CA LEU A 192 6.71 3.07 -17.95
C LEU A 192 8.06 3.57 -17.43
N ILE A 193 8.43 3.16 -16.21
CA ILE A 193 9.74 3.47 -15.62
C ILE A 193 10.49 2.16 -15.40
N VAL A 194 11.56 1.92 -16.16
CA VAL A 194 12.46 0.78 -15.93
C VAL A 194 13.37 1.07 -14.74
N LEU A 195 13.29 0.24 -13.70
CA LEU A 195 14.08 0.39 -12.47
C LEU A 195 15.38 -0.43 -12.51
N GLN A 196 15.34 -1.58 -13.18
CA GLN A 196 16.49 -2.48 -13.31
C GLN A 196 16.38 -3.21 -14.65
N LYS A 197 17.52 -3.41 -15.31
CA LYS A 197 17.70 -4.31 -16.46
C LYS A 197 19.10 -4.90 -16.40
N HIS A 198 19.25 -6.15 -16.82
CA HIS A 198 20.55 -6.82 -16.89
C HIS A 198 21.27 -6.53 -18.22
N ASP A 199 20.51 -6.38 -19.31
CA ASP A 199 21.04 -6.10 -20.64
C ASP A 199 20.90 -4.61 -21.02
N ASP A 200 21.65 -4.18 -22.03
CA ASP A 200 21.57 -2.81 -22.57
C ASP A 200 20.19 -2.49 -23.16
N LYS A 201 19.46 -3.52 -23.61
CA LYS A 201 18.11 -3.39 -24.18
C LYS A 201 17.05 -3.74 -23.15
N SER A 202 15.99 -2.94 -23.11
CA SER A 202 14.83 -3.17 -22.25
C SER A 202 13.72 -3.82 -23.07
N VAL A 203 13.30 -5.01 -22.66
CA VAL A 203 12.19 -5.75 -23.27
C VAL A 203 10.89 -4.99 -23.07
N PHE A 204 10.66 -4.36 -21.91
CA PHE A 204 9.43 -3.59 -21.67
C PHE A 204 9.36 -2.32 -22.52
N LEU A 205 10.46 -1.58 -22.67
CA LEU A 205 10.47 -0.39 -23.51
C LEU A 205 10.32 -0.75 -25.00
N ASP A 206 10.96 -1.83 -25.46
CA ASP A 206 10.79 -2.28 -26.83
C ASP A 206 9.38 -2.81 -27.09
N TRP A 207 8.78 -3.50 -26.12
CA TRP A 207 7.39 -3.91 -26.21
C TRP A 207 6.43 -2.71 -26.22
N GLN A 208 6.67 -1.70 -25.38
CA GLN A 208 5.90 -0.46 -25.40
C GLN A 208 5.96 0.22 -26.77
N LYS A 209 7.13 0.33 -27.40
CA LYS A 209 7.26 0.90 -28.75
C LYS A 209 6.40 0.15 -29.78
N ASP A 210 6.39 -1.18 -29.73
CA ASP A 210 5.59 -1.99 -30.65
C ASP A 210 4.09 -1.77 -30.43
N ILE A 211 3.66 -1.70 -29.17
CA ILE A 211 2.26 -1.41 -28.82
C ILE A 211 1.86 0.00 -29.29
N LEU A 212 2.65 1.03 -28.99
CA LEU A 212 2.38 2.40 -29.43
C LEU A 212 2.28 2.48 -30.95
N ARG A 213 3.20 1.84 -31.69
CA ARG A 213 3.15 1.75 -33.15
C ARG A 213 1.84 1.10 -33.63
N SER A 214 1.41 0.00 -33.00
CA SER A 214 0.16 -0.68 -33.36
C SER A 214 -1.09 0.18 -33.11
N LEU A 215 -1.02 1.13 -32.18
CA LEU A 215 -2.08 2.08 -31.86
C LEU A 215 -1.99 3.37 -32.68
N GLY A 216 -0.97 3.54 -33.54
CA GLY A 216 -0.72 4.79 -34.26
C GLY A 216 -0.22 5.94 -33.37
N LEU A 217 0.36 5.62 -32.21
CA LEU A 217 0.90 6.58 -31.24
C LEU A 217 2.42 6.70 -31.40
N THR A 218 2.95 7.91 -31.26
CA THR A 218 4.39 8.20 -31.32
C THR A 218 5.04 8.26 -29.94
N ALA A 219 4.25 8.41 -28.88
CA ALA A 219 4.69 8.46 -27.50
C ALA A 219 3.59 7.92 -26.56
N PRO A 220 3.93 7.50 -25.33
CA PRO A 220 2.94 7.17 -24.32
C PRO A 220 2.01 8.36 -24.05
N GLU A 221 0.73 8.09 -23.88
CA GLU A 221 -0.22 9.11 -23.45
C GLU A 221 0.05 9.50 -22.01
N ALA A 222 -0.07 10.79 -21.70
CA ALA A 222 -0.02 11.25 -20.32
C ALA A 222 -1.11 10.55 -19.51
N TYR A 223 -0.74 10.06 -18.33
CA TYR A 223 -1.71 9.52 -17.40
C TYR A 223 -2.66 10.65 -16.98
N GLN A 224 -3.97 10.42 -17.06
CA GLN A 224 -4.97 11.45 -16.72
C GLN A 224 -4.95 11.71 -15.20
N VAL A 225 -4.18 12.72 -14.80
CA VAL A 225 -4.18 13.21 -13.43
C VAL A 225 -5.41 14.09 -13.24
N ARG A 226 -6.33 13.67 -12.37
CA ARG A 226 -7.44 14.55 -11.97
C ARG A 226 -6.90 15.67 -11.09
N GLY A 227 -7.41 16.88 -11.27
CA GLY A 227 -7.20 17.97 -10.34
C GLY A 227 -8.17 17.89 -9.17
N SER A 228 -7.84 18.55 -8.07
CA SER A 228 -8.81 18.77 -7.00
C SER A 228 -9.95 19.66 -7.48
N ILE A 229 -11.16 19.42 -6.98
CA ILE A 229 -12.32 20.28 -7.22
C ILE A 229 -12.77 20.92 -5.91
N THR A 230 -13.30 22.13 -5.97
CA THR A 230 -13.83 22.83 -4.79
C THR A 230 -15.35 22.88 -4.88
N GLU A 231 -16.02 22.40 -3.83
CA GLU A 231 -17.49 22.41 -3.71
C GLU A 231 -17.93 23.21 -2.49
N LYS A 232 -19.13 23.79 -2.53
CA LYS A 232 -19.72 24.49 -1.39
C LYS A 232 -20.51 23.53 -0.52
N CYS A 233 -20.25 23.50 0.79
CA CYS A 233 -21.00 22.68 1.72
C CYS A 233 -22.45 23.16 1.83
N ARG A 234 -23.42 22.27 1.59
CA ARG A 234 -24.85 22.62 1.66
C ARG A 234 -25.37 22.94 3.06
N GLN A 235 -24.60 22.63 4.11
CA GLN A 235 -25.00 22.85 5.50
C GLN A 235 -24.36 24.10 6.11
N CYS A 236 -23.02 24.18 6.11
CA CYS A 236 -22.33 25.33 6.71
C CYS A 236 -21.94 26.41 5.69
N GLY A 237 -22.20 26.20 4.39
CA GLY A 237 -21.85 27.15 3.33
C GLY A 237 -20.36 27.29 3.01
N SER A 238 -19.45 26.68 3.80
CA SER A 238 -18.01 26.75 3.55
C SER A 238 -17.60 25.98 2.29
N GLY A 239 -16.64 26.52 1.55
CA GLY A 239 -15.96 25.78 0.47
C GLY A 239 -15.11 24.65 1.05
N PHE A 240 -15.09 23.50 0.40
CA PHE A 240 -14.20 22.39 0.74
C PHE A 240 -13.67 21.73 -0.52
N GLU A 241 -12.45 21.22 -0.43
CA GLU A 241 -11.76 20.55 -1.52
C GLU A 241 -12.12 19.06 -1.53
N ILE A 242 -12.36 18.52 -2.73
CA ILE A 242 -12.46 17.09 -2.99
C ILE A 242 -11.27 16.71 -3.86
N ASN A 243 -10.29 16.04 -3.24
CA ASN A 243 -9.07 15.69 -3.93
C ASN A 243 -9.31 14.54 -4.93
N PRO A 244 -8.39 14.33 -5.90
CA PRO A 244 -8.48 13.25 -6.89
C PRO A 244 -8.66 11.85 -6.31
N GLY A 245 -8.06 11.57 -5.15
CA GLY A 245 -8.20 10.29 -4.45
C GLY A 245 -9.62 10.06 -3.98
N GLU A 246 -10.25 11.06 -3.35
CA GLU A 246 -11.67 11.02 -2.99
C GLU A 246 -12.56 10.88 -4.23
N GLN A 247 -12.28 11.62 -5.30
CA GLN A 247 -13.05 11.52 -6.54
C GLN A 247 -13.04 10.09 -7.10
N LYS A 248 -11.87 9.45 -7.17
CA LYS A 248 -11.73 8.05 -7.61
C LYS A 248 -12.43 7.08 -6.68
N TYR A 249 -12.34 7.30 -5.36
CA TYR A 249 -13.00 6.46 -4.36
C TYR A 249 -14.53 6.50 -4.51
N PHE A 250 -15.13 7.69 -4.66
CA PHE A 250 -16.58 7.78 -4.85
C PHE A 250 -17.01 7.13 -6.18
N GLU A 251 -16.27 7.35 -7.27
CA GLU A 251 -16.58 6.76 -8.57
C GLU A 251 -16.46 5.23 -8.57
N SER A 252 -15.40 4.66 -7.98
CA SER A 252 -15.21 3.21 -7.93
C SER A 252 -16.28 2.49 -7.11
N MET A 253 -16.88 3.20 -6.14
CA MET A 253 -18.01 2.73 -5.34
C MET A 253 -19.37 2.99 -6.00
N GLY A 254 -19.42 3.67 -7.16
CA GLY A 254 -20.67 4.09 -7.81
C GLY A 254 -21.42 5.18 -7.04
N PHE A 255 -20.73 5.92 -6.17
CA PHE A 255 -21.30 6.96 -5.34
C PHE A 255 -21.17 8.34 -5.99
N LYS A 256 -22.09 9.24 -5.61
CA LYS A 256 -22.01 10.65 -5.97
C LYS A 256 -21.00 11.37 -5.07
N LEU A 257 -20.35 12.38 -5.62
CA LEU A 257 -19.46 13.26 -4.86
C LEU A 257 -20.21 13.94 -3.70
N PRO A 258 -19.56 14.14 -2.56
CA PRO A 258 -20.20 14.67 -1.38
C PRO A 258 -20.66 16.11 -1.56
N LYS A 259 -21.80 16.44 -0.96
CA LYS A 259 -22.35 17.82 -0.92
C LYS A 259 -22.19 18.51 0.44
N ARG A 260 -21.53 17.84 1.39
CA ARG A 260 -21.21 18.35 2.74
C ARG A 260 -19.71 18.17 2.98
N CYS A 261 -19.09 19.17 3.60
CA CYS A 261 -17.70 19.07 4.06
C CYS A 261 -17.57 18.01 5.17
N GLN A 262 -16.35 17.48 5.38
CA GLN A 262 -16.08 16.43 6.35
C GLN A 262 -16.60 16.76 7.77
N PRO A 263 -16.36 17.95 8.35
CA PRO A 263 -16.89 18.28 9.69
C PRO A 263 -18.43 18.23 9.77
N CYS A 264 -19.13 18.62 8.71
CA CYS A 264 -20.59 18.53 8.66
C CYS A 264 -21.06 17.07 8.53
N ARG A 265 -20.34 16.21 7.79
CA ARG A 265 -20.65 14.77 7.68
C ARG A 265 -20.48 14.07 9.03
N ASP A 266 -19.42 14.40 9.74
CA ASP A 266 -19.03 13.78 11.01
C ASP A 266 -19.80 14.35 12.23
N GLY A 267 -20.69 15.32 12.01
CA GLY A 267 -21.50 15.93 13.07
C GLY A 267 -20.75 16.92 13.97
N SER A 268 -19.54 17.34 13.57
CA SER A 268 -18.63 18.16 14.40
C SER A 268 -18.85 19.68 14.30
N ARG A 269 -19.81 20.14 13.49
CA ARG A 269 -20.29 21.54 13.47
C ARG A 269 -21.81 21.56 13.40
N GLY A 270 -22.43 21.68 14.57
CA GLY A 270 -23.78 22.22 14.69
C GLY A 270 -23.69 23.74 14.59
N LEU A 271 -24.47 24.31 13.66
CA LEU A 271 -25.09 25.64 13.71
C LEU A 271 -24.38 26.67 14.61
N GLU A 272 -23.59 27.57 14.03
CA GLU A 272 -23.57 28.94 14.57
C GLU A 272 -24.94 29.53 14.22
N GLU A 273 -25.83 29.57 15.21
CA GLU A 273 -27.10 30.27 15.13
C GLU A 273 -26.82 31.76 14.86
N VAL A 274 -27.47 32.29 13.82
CA VAL A 274 -27.51 33.72 13.47
C VAL A 274 -28.66 34.37 14.19
#